data_AF-A0A9P0M928-F1
#
_entry.id   AF-A0A9P0M928-F1
#
_cell.length_a   1.000
_cell.length_b   1.000
_cell.length_c   1.000
_cell.angle_alpha   90.00
_cell.angle_beta   90.00
_cell.angle_gamma   90.00
#
_symmetry.space_group_name_H-M   'P 1'
#
loop_
_entity.id
_entity.type
_entity.pdbx_description
1 polymer ?
#
loop_
_entity_poly.entity_id
_entity_poly.type
_entity_poly.pdbx_seq_one_letter_code
_entity_poly.pdbx_strand_id
1 'polypeptide(L)'
;MSLFKIRELWTTHCESEDEVFDQNSMIVTKLDNTEFLVTGSHSGVLRIFKPFNGSDESGFSAADLLAEKKYEQPILQVGSGQLVS
;
A
#
# COMPACT_ATOMS: atom_id res chain seq x y z
N MET A 1 11.41 -10.23 -26.90
CA MET A 1 12.43 -10.06 -25.85
C MET A 1 12.54 -8.57 -25.55
N SER A 2 12.11 -8.11 -24.37
CA SER A 2 12.23 -6.69 -23.99
C SER A 2 13.68 -6.38 -23.60
N LEU A 3 14.22 -5.26 -24.09
CA LEU A 3 15.57 -4.78 -23.77
C LEU A 3 15.69 -4.31 -22.31
N PHE A 4 14.58 -3.89 -21.71
CA PHE A 4 14.48 -3.48 -20.31
C PHE A 4 13.51 -4.40 -19.57
N LYS A 5 13.97 -4.96 -18.45
CA LYS A 5 13.16 -5.79 -17.56
C LYS A 5 13.03 -5.09 -16.20
N ILE A 6 11.80 -4.96 -15.71
CA ILE A 6 11.54 -4.51 -14.36
C ILE A 6 12.12 -5.55 -13.40
N ARG A 7 12.94 -5.11 -12.45
CA ARG A 7 13.40 -5.94 -11.34
C ARG A 7 12.40 -5.78 -10.21
N GLU A 8 11.63 -6.83 -9.97
CA GLU A 8 10.70 -6.89 -8.86
C GLU A 8 11.47 -7.24 -7.59
N LEU A 9 11.38 -6.38 -6.57
CA LEU A 9 12.02 -6.57 -5.26
C LEU A 9 10.97 -6.85 -4.17
N TRP A 10 9.80 -6.27 -4.32
CA TRP A 10 8.66 -6.42 -3.44
C TRP A 10 7.40 -6.24 -4.28
N THR A 11 6.46 -7.15 -4.10
CA THR A 11 5.14 -7.08 -4.71
C THR A 11 4.16 -7.78 -3.79
N THR A 12 2.91 -7.33 -3.79
CA THR A 12 1.82 -8.01 -3.11
C THR A 12 0.55 -7.81 -3.92
N HIS A 13 -0.41 -8.70 -3.72
CA HIS A 13 -1.72 -8.63 -4.34
C HIS A 13 -2.76 -8.41 -3.25
N CYS A 14 -3.80 -7.65 -3.57
CA CYS A 14 -4.93 -7.49 -2.67
C CYS A 14 -5.79 -8.77 -2.70
N GLU A 15 -6.45 -9.08 -1.57
CA GLU A 15 -7.06 -10.41 -1.36
C GLU A 15 -8.28 -10.71 -2.25
N SER A 16 -8.97 -9.69 -2.76
CA SER A 16 -10.18 -9.85 -3.57
C SER A 16 -9.94 -9.41 -5.01
N GLU A 17 -10.27 -10.29 -5.97
CA GLU A 17 -10.20 -9.99 -7.41
C GLU A 17 -11.16 -8.86 -7.82
N ASP A 18 -12.22 -8.62 -7.03
CA ASP A 18 -13.20 -7.57 -7.27
C ASP A 18 -12.80 -6.22 -6.65
N GLU A 19 -11.63 -6.14 -6.01
CA GLU A 19 -11.17 -4.91 -5.39
C GLU A 19 -10.71 -3.90 -6.45
N VAL A 20 -11.46 -2.80 -6.57
CA VAL A 20 -11.20 -1.74 -7.56
C VAL A 20 -10.40 -0.59 -6.94
N PHE A 21 -9.44 -0.09 -7.73
CA PHE A 21 -8.57 1.03 -7.42
C PHE A 21 -8.55 2.02 -8.57
N ASP A 22 -8.20 3.26 -8.26
CA ASP A 22 -7.95 4.34 -9.22
C ASP A 22 -6.62 5.05 -8.93
N GLN A 23 -6.36 6.15 -9.66
CA GLN A 23 -5.15 6.95 -9.52
C GLN A 23 -4.96 7.59 -8.11
N ASN A 24 -6.03 7.72 -7.32
CA ASN A 24 -6.03 8.36 -6.00
C ASN A 24 -6.01 7.34 -4.85
N SER A 25 -6.05 6.05 -5.19
CA SER A 25 -6.18 4.94 -4.25
C SER A 25 -4.86 4.53 -3.59
N MET A 26 -3.74 5.16 -3.94
CA MET A 26 -2.41 4.83 -3.44
C MET A 26 -1.57 6.07 -3.16
N ILE A 27 -0.86 6.09 -2.04
CA ILE A 27 0.14 7.11 -1.71
C ILE A 27 1.35 6.49 -1.03
N VAL A 28 2.54 6.96 -1.40
CA VAL A 28 3.76 6.74 -0.61
C VAL A 28 3.94 7.94 0.30
N THR A 29 4.04 7.71 1.59
CA THR A 29 4.19 8.77 2.59
C THR A 29 5.30 8.47 3.58
N LYS A 30 5.79 9.51 4.26
CA LYS A 30 6.90 9.42 5.20
C LYS A 30 6.45 9.91 6.58
N LEU A 31 6.63 9.07 7.59
CA LEU A 31 6.41 9.40 9.00
C LEU A 31 7.67 9.04 9.79
N ASP A 32 8.21 9.98 10.56
CA ASP A 32 9.40 9.80 11.41
C ASP A 32 10.58 9.08 10.72
N ASN A 33 10.90 9.54 9.51
CA ASN A 33 11.94 8.98 8.64
C ASN A 33 11.70 7.59 8.03
N THR A 34 10.53 7.00 8.27
CA THR A 34 10.13 5.73 7.67
C THR A 34 9.14 5.97 6.55
N GLU A 35 9.32 5.30 5.42
CA GLU A 35 8.40 5.35 4.29
C GLU A 35 7.34 4.25 4.42
N PHE A 36 6.11 4.60 4.08
CA PHE A 36 4.94 3.73 4.12
C PHE A 36 4.21 3.82 2.81
N LEU A 37 3.72 2.68 2.34
CA LEU A 37 2.81 2.58 1.21
C LEU A 37 1.40 2.45 1.77
N VAL A 38 0.52 3.39 1.45
CA VAL A 38 -0.88 3.37 1.90
C VAL A 38 -1.77 3.16 0.67
N THR A 39 -2.69 2.21 0.76
CA THR A 39 -3.71 1.99 -0.27
C THR A 39 -5.10 2.04 0.32
N GLY A 40 -6.06 2.58 -0.44
CA GLY A 40 -7.47 2.63 -0.09
C GLY A 40 -8.31 2.25 -1.29
N SER A 41 -9.07 1.17 -1.22
CA SER A 41 -9.87 0.70 -2.35
C SER A 41 -11.29 1.25 -2.37
N HIS A 42 -11.93 1.19 -3.54
CA HIS A 42 -13.35 1.49 -3.71
C HIS A 42 -14.25 0.47 -3.01
N SER A 43 -13.71 -0.69 -2.61
CA SER A 43 -14.43 -1.63 -1.76
C SER A 43 -14.48 -1.17 -0.30
N GLY A 44 -13.65 -0.20 0.12
CA GLY A 44 -13.56 0.30 1.48
C GLY A 44 -12.44 -0.30 2.32
N VAL A 45 -11.48 -1.03 1.73
CA VAL A 45 -10.33 -1.56 2.48
C VAL A 45 -9.18 -0.54 2.46
N LEU A 46 -8.73 -0.15 3.65
CA LEU A 46 -7.51 0.64 3.86
C LEU A 46 -6.39 -0.28 4.30
N ARG A 47 -5.23 -0.20 3.63
CA ARG A 47 -4.01 -0.93 4.01
C ARG A 47 -2.84 0.02 4.17
N ILE A 48 -1.98 -0.27 5.15
CA ILE A 48 -0.71 0.40 5.36
C ILE A 48 0.38 -0.65 5.32
N PHE A 49 1.28 -0.51 4.37
CA PHE A 49 2.43 -1.37 4.19
C PHE A 49 3.72 -0.65 4.54
N LYS A 50 4.67 -1.40 5.09
CA LYS A 50 6.08 -1.04 5.18
C LYS A 50 6.87 -2.18 4.53
N PRO A 51 7.28 -2.04 3.27
CA PRO A 51 8.08 -3.06 2.60
C PRO A 51 9.37 -3.37 3.37
N PHE A 52 9.80 -4.63 3.36
CA PHE A 52 11.04 -5.09 4.03
C PHE A 52 11.04 -4.87 5.55
N ASN A 53 9.87 -4.95 6.19
CA ASN A 53 9.75 -4.70 7.61
C ASN A 53 10.32 -5.87 8.43
N GLY A 54 11.59 -5.73 8.83
CA GLY A 54 12.27 -6.70 9.69
C GLY A 54 13.06 -7.78 8.93
N SER A 55 13.09 -7.72 7.60
CA SER A 55 13.94 -8.59 6.77
C SER A 55 14.37 -7.87 5.50
N ASP A 56 15.65 -7.99 5.16
CA ASP A 56 16.21 -7.53 3.87
C ASP A 56 15.95 -8.54 2.73
N GLU A 57 15.16 -9.58 2.99
CA GLU A 57 14.78 -10.54 1.97
C GLU A 57 13.82 -9.91 0.95
N SER A 58 14.04 -10.23 -0.32
CA SER A 58 13.14 -9.80 -1.40
C SER A 58 11.81 -10.53 -1.32
N GLY A 59 10.72 -9.82 -1.53
CA GLY A 59 9.37 -10.35 -1.51
C GLY A 59 8.53 -9.84 -0.35
N PHE A 60 7.23 -10.12 -0.42
CA PHE A 60 6.28 -9.73 0.60
C PHE A 60 6.30 -10.69 1.79
N SER A 61 6.35 -10.11 2.99
CA SER A 61 6.12 -10.80 4.27
C SER A 61 4.83 -10.31 4.91
N ALA A 62 4.15 -11.16 5.67
CA ALA A 62 2.99 -10.75 6.47
C ALA A 62 3.31 -9.59 7.44
N ALA A 63 4.57 -9.48 7.87
CA ALA A 63 5.04 -8.37 8.71
C ALA A 63 5.10 -7.01 7.98
N ASP A 64 5.06 -7.02 6.64
CA ASP A 64 5.05 -5.80 5.83
C ASP A 64 3.67 -5.13 5.85
N LEU A 65 2.58 -5.87 6.09
CA LEU A 65 1.24 -5.31 6.30
C LEU A 65 1.08 -4.87 7.75
N LEU A 66 1.22 -3.57 8.00
CA LEU A 66 1.16 -3.01 9.35
C LEU A 66 -0.25 -2.84 9.87
N ALA A 67 -1.17 -2.47 8.98
CA ALA A 67 -2.57 -2.27 9.33
C ALA A 67 -3.46 -2.56 8.13
N GLU A 68 -4.58 -3.21 8.40
CA GLU A 68 -5.69 -3.39 7.47
C GLU A 68 -7.00 -3.07 8.19
N LYS A 69 -7.88 -2.32 7.51
CA LYS A 69 -9.20 -2.01 8.03
C LYS A 69 -10.22 -1.91 6.91
N LYS A 70 -11.35 -2.59 7.07
CA LYS A 70 -12.53 -2.46 6.22
C LYS A 70 -13.48 -1.38 6.76
N TYR A 71 -13.81 -0.42 5.93
CA TYR A 71 -14.89 0.54 6.13
C TYR A 71 -16.13 0.10 5.36
N GLU A 72 -17.31 0.55 5.80
CA GLU A 72 -18.58 0.30 5.11
C GLU A 72 -18.72 1.10 3.81
N GLN A 73 -17.89 2.12 3.63
CA GLN A 73 -17.94 3.05 2.50
C GLN A 73 -16.70 2.93 1.60
N PRO A 74 -16.84 3.19 0.29
CA PRO A 74 -15.71 3.29 -0.64
C PRO A 74 -14.69 4.35 -0.21
N ILE A 75 -13.41 4.05 -0.35
CA ILE A 75 -12.33 5.04 -0.20
C ILE A 75 -12.00 5.59 -1.58
N LEU A 76 -12.34 6.87 -1.82
CA LEU A 76 -12.08 7.52 -3.12
C LEU A 76 -10.68 8.10 -3.24
N GLN A 77 -10.06 8.43 -2.10
CA GLN A 77 -8.74 9.05 -2.07
C GLN A 77 -8.07 8.83 -0.72
N VAL A 78 -6.76 8.57 -0.76
CA VAL A 78 -5.88 8.62 0.41
C VAL A 78 -4.94 9.82 0.32
N GLY A 79 -4.59 10.40 1.46
CA GLY A 79 -3.73 11.58 1.53
C GLY A 79 -2.98 11.64 2.86
N SER A 80 -1.87 12.38 2.87
CA SER A 80 -1.03 12.58 4.05
C SER A 80 -0.52 14.02 4.10
N GLY A 81 -0.38 14.56 5.31
CA GLY A 81 0.06 15.92 5.56
C GLY A 81 -0.21 16.37 7.00
N GLN A 82 0.05 17.64 7.29
CA GLN A 82 -0.33 18.24 8.57
C GLN A 82 -1.82 18.59 8.53
N LEU A 83 -2.66 17.63 8.92
CA LEU A 83 -4.12 17.75 8.88
C LEU A 83 -4.74 18.10 10.25
N VAL A 84 -3.91 18.26 11.27
CA VAL A 84 -4.30 18.59 12.65
C VAL A 84 -3.54 19.85 13.09
N SER A 85 -4.25 20.75 13.77
CA SER A 85 -3.73 22.02 14.31
C SER A 85 -3.03 21.86 15.65
#